data_AF-A0A955IS79-F1
#
_entry.id   AF-A0A955IS79-F1
#
_cell.length_a   1.000
_cell.length_b   1.000
_cell.length_c   1.000
_cell.angle_alpha   90.00
_cell.angle_beta   90.00
_cell.angle_gamma   90.00
#
_symmetry.space_group_name_H-M   'P 1'
#
loop_
_entity.id
_entity.type
_entity.pdbx_description
1 polymer ?
#
loop_
_entity_poly.entity_id
_entity_poly.type
_entity_poly.pdbx_seq_one_letter_code
_entity_poly.pdbx_strand_id
1 'polypeptide(L)'
;MVVLIVSACGDDDDPNLDGGSASDGGILDGGTRDGDAPRDADAVDGEAVPDSAMMEIDAGPACTPREEIADPIVAEVGVNASCMAAEPCASTLPAGELVLASLCLESARLFPEVLGRCSAATESSRMIDVHATVTVDGSTIERRITGDVSALVSFPNACHGCRCQDLETQLVSAGINASCNPVCAGGTCFCNLDGSISIEQSDTFTDDGSGTLMLESGQTLDYCASEGGLTISGDAAFNGVLRVVPPDALLTPEICDGLDNDGNGSVDDDMLDCPVCNDVGVCGDGFEAICMGRSGYECSFTSPAWEAEETLCDMRDNDCDGMTDEELDCRERCNG
;
A
#
# COMPACT_ATOMS: atom_id res chain seq x y z
N MET A 1 -13.64 10.87 17.36
CA MET A 1 -14.43 9.64 17.51
C MET A 1 -13.97 8.72 16.40
N VAL A 2 -13.00 7.88 16.70
CA VAL A 2 -12.40 6.90 15.78
C VAL A 2 -12.35 5.61 16.57
N VAL A 3 -13.00 4.58 16.04
CA VAL A 3 -13.17 3.28 16.67
C VAL A 3 -11.92 2.46 16.35
N LEU A 4 -11.18 2.08 17.39
CA LEU A 4 -10.14 1.04 17.34
C LEU A 4 -10.83 -0.33 17.31
N ILE A 5 -10.53 -1.16 16.32
CA ILE A 5 -10.80 -2.60 16.35
C ILE A 5 -9.46 -3.31 16.48
N VAL A 6 -9.33 -4.12 17.52
CA VAL A 6 -8.20 -5.03 17.76
C VAL A 6 -8.77 -6.44 17.96
N SER A 7 -8.04 -7.44 17.44
CA SER A 7 -8.10 -8.89 17.74
C SER A 7 -9.22 -9.71 17.08
N ALA A 8 -9.02 -10.97 16.65
CA ALA A 8 -7.92 -11.91 16.78
C ALA A 8 -8.02 -13.04 15.72
N CYS A 9 -6.89 -13.69 15.41
CA CYS A 9 -6.83 -14.99 14.74
C CYS A 9 -6.85 -16.14 15.77
N GLY A 10 -7.45 -17.27 15.38
CA GLY A 10 -7.23 -18.61 15.95
C GLY A 10 -8.45 -19.20 16.67
N ASP A 11 -9.12 -20.18 16.07
CA ASP A 11 -8.92 -21.61 16.40
C ASP A 11 -9.88 -22.50 15.60
N ASP A 12 -9.37 -23.70 15.32
CA ASP A 12 -9.92 -24.82 14.56
C ASP A 12 -11.32 -25.29 14.99
N ASP A 13 -12.15 -25.75 14.02
CA ASP A 13 -12.95 -26.98 14.15
C ASP A 13 -13.63 -27.34 12.82
N ASP A 14 -13.02 -28.32 12.14
CA ASP A 14 -13.54 -29.04 10.99
C ASP A 14 -14.38 -30.24 11.50
N PRO A 15 -15.56 -30.53 10.93
CA PRO A 15 -15.78 -31.93 10.59
C PRO A 15 -16.51 -32.12 9.25
N ASN A 16 -15.77 -32.72 8.32
CA ASN A 16 -16.10 -34.01 7.69
C ASN A 16 -17.49 -34.16 7.05
N LEU A 17 -17.54 -34.12 5.72
CA LEU A 17 -18.52 -34.89 4.95
C LEU A 17 -17.85 -35.66 3.81
N ASP A 18 -17.74 -36.97 4.07
CA ASP A 18 -17.53 -38.05 3.11
C ASP A 18 -18.51 -38.00 1.92
N GLY A 19 -18.02 -38.40 0.74
CA GLY A 19 -18.81 -39.25 -0.15
C GLY A 19 -18.66 -38.99 -1.65
N GLY A 20 -18.00 -39.93 -2.35
CA GLY A 20 -18.38 -40.27 -3.73
C GLY A 20 -17.24 -40.49 -4.73
N SER A 21 -16.66 -41.69 -4.74
CA SER A 21 -15.82 -42.18 -5.84
C SER A 21 -16.63 -42.62 -7.07
N ALA A 22 -16.06 -42.31 -8.25
CA ALA A 22 -15.91 -43.11 -9.47
C ALA A 22 -17.00 -44.11 -9.92
N SER A 23 -17.38 -44.05 -11.22
CA SER A 23 -16.98 -45.04 -12.24
C SER A 23 -17.75 -44.91 -13.57
N ASP A 24 -17.03 -45.21 -14.66
CA ASP A 24 -17.44 -45.87 -15.91
C ASP A 24 -18.27 -45.16 -17.01
N GLY A 25 -17.61 -44.99 -18.17
CA GLY A 25 -17.86 -45.89 -19.31
C GLY A 25 -18.76 -45.39 -20.44
N GLY A 26 -18.20 -45.22 -21.65
CA GLY A 26 -19.02 -45.02 -22.85
C GLY A 26 -18.28 -44.66 -24.14
N ILE A 27 -17.46 -45.58 -24.64
CA ILE A 27 -16.93 -45.59 -26.02
C ILE A 27 -18.07 -45.96 -26.97
N LEU A 28 -18.32 -45.17 -28.02
CA LEU A 28 -18.90 -45.66 -29.28
C LEU A 28 -18.27 -44.96 -30.49
N ASP A 29 -18.18 -45.77 -31.53
CA ASP A 29 -17.28 -45.77 -32.68
C ASP A 29 -18.00 -45.30 -33.96
N GLY A 30 -17.22 -44.86 -34.94
CA GLY A 30 -17.52 -45.09 -36.36
C GLY A 30 -17.95 -43.90 -37.22
N GLY A 31 -17.15 -43.57 -38.24
CA GLY A 31 -17.69 -43.02 -39.49
C GLY A 31 -16.79 -42.16 -40.36
N THR A 32 -15.64 -42.66 -40.81
CA THR A 32 -14.87 -42.12 -41.95
C THR A 32 -15.63 -42.30 -43.27
N ARG A 33 -15.65 -41.28 -44.13
CA ARG A 33 -15.74 -41.44 -45.60
C ARG A 33 -14.87 -40.42 -46.33
N ASP A 34 -13.89 -40.96 -47.02
CA ASP A 34 -13.05 -40.32 -48.05
C ASP A 34 -13.86 -39.97 -49.31
N GLY A 35 -13.36 -38.98 -50.05
CA GLY A 35 -13.85 -38.60 -51.37
C GLY A 35 -12.94 -37.57 -52.05
N ASP A 36 -11.92 -38.06 -52.76
CA ASP A 36 -10.92 -37.32 -53.55
C ASP A 36 -11.46 -36.53 -54.76
N ALA A 37 -11.01 -35.27 -54.85
CA ALA A 37 -10.37 -34.60 -56.01
C ALA A 37 -11.18 -34.27 -57.32
N PRO A 38 -10.59 -33.60 -58.34
CA PRO A 38 -10.64 -32.13 -58.53
C PRO A 38 -11.07 -31.69 -59.97
N ARG A 39 -11.17 -30.37 -60.25
CA ARG A 39 -10.62 -29.65 -61.45
C ARG A 39 -11.30 -28.30 -61.76
N ASP A 40 -10.43 -27.29 -61.91
CA ASP A 40 -10.41 -26.11 -62.79
C ASP A 40 -11.64 -25.71 -63.62
N ALA A 41 -12.04 -24.44 -63.48
CA ALA A 41 -12.49 -23.59 -64.60
C ALA A 41 -12.46 -22.10 -64.25
N ASP A 42 -11.60 -21.38 -64.97
CA ASP A 42 -11.69 -20.03 -65.55
C ASP A 42 -12.31 -18.84 -64.81
N ALA A 43 -11.51 -17.76 -64.87
CA ALA A 43 -11.74 -16.41 -64.39
C ALA A 43 -12.91 -15.67 -65.07
N VAL A 44 -13.56 -14.80 -64.30
CA VAL A 44 -14.25 -13.60 -64.82
C VAL A 44 -13.93 -12.43 -63.89
N ASP A 45 -13.34 -11.39 -64.47
CA ASP A 45 -13.09 -10.09 -63.85
C ASP A 45 -14.37 -9.45 -63.30
N GLY A 46 -14.30 -9.00 -62.06
CA GLY A 46 -15.31 -8.19 -61.40
C GLY A 46 -14.67 -7.30 -60.33
N GLU A 47 -14.22 -6.11 -60.73
CA GLU A 47 -13.88 -5.03 -59.80
C GLU A 47 -15.16 -4.48 -59.15
N ALA A 48 -15.16 -4.43 -57.81
CA ALA A 48 -15.98 -3.65 -56.85
C ALA A 48 -16.27 -4.57 -55.65
N VAL A 49 -16.01 -4.24 -54.37
CA VAL A 49 -15.92 -2.98 -53.59
C VAL A 49 -14.93 -3.29 -52.44
N PRO A 50 -14.12 -2.35 -51.92
CA PRO A 50 -13.34 -2.63 -50.72
C PRO A 50 -14.33 -2.98 -49.60
N ASP A 51 -14.25 -4.22 -49.12
CA ASP A 51 -15.01 -4.64 -47.96
C ASP A 51 -14.57 -3.73 -46.82
N SER A 52 -15.57 -2.99 -46.35
CA SER A 52 -15.69 -2.29 -45.09
C SER A 52 -14.41 -2.25 -44.28
N ALA A 53 -13.89 -1.02 -44.08
CA ALA A 53 -13.11 -0.73 -42.90
C ALA A 53 -13.83 -1.34 -41.70
N MET A 54 -13.30 -2.45 -41.18
CA MET A 54 -13.53 -2.80 -39.80
C MET A 54 -12.98 -1.61 -39.04
N MET A 55 -13.89 -0.74 -38.61
CA MET A 55 -13.65 0.19 -37.54
C MET A 55 -12.95 -0.62 -36.47
N GLU A 56 -11.65 -0.36 -36.26
CA GLU A 56 -11.03 -0.80 -35.03
C GLU A 56 -11.96 -0.26 -33.96
N ILE A 57 -12.69 -1.17 -33.31
CA ILE A 57 -13.29 -0.87 -32.03
C ILE A 57 -12.06 -0.56 -31.21
N ASP A 58 -11.82 0.74 -31.03
CA ASP A 58 -10.86 1.30 -30.12
C ASP A 58 -11.16 0.58 -28.81
N ALA A 59 -10.42 -0.49 -28.54
CA ALA A 59 -10.45 -1.13 -27.25
C ALA A 59 -10.06 0.02 -26.33
N GLY A 60 -11.03 0.49 -25.53
CA GLY A 60 -10.78 1.55 -24.55
C GLY A 60 -9.47 1.26 -23.82
N PRO A 61 -8.78 2.29 -23.30
CA PRO A 61 -7.42 2.16 -22.80
C PRO A 61 -7.32 0.86 -22.00
N ALA A 62 -6.43 -0.03 -22.47
CA ALA A 62 -6.26 -1.34 -21.87
C ALA A 62 -5.69 -1.09 -20.46
N CYS A 63 -6.60 -0.97 -19.50
CA CYS A 63 -6.25 -0.92 -18.10
C CYS A 63 -5.74 -2.30 -17.68
N THR A 64 -4.91 -2.33 -16.64
CA THR A 64 -4.36 -3.55 -16.06
C THR A 64 -5.06 -3.80 -14.72
N PRO A 65 -5.50 -5.04 -14.41
CA PRO A 65 -6.05 -5.36 -13.09
C PRO A 65 -5.11 -4.90 -11.98
N ARG A 66 -5.66 -4.34 -10.90
CA ARG A 66 -4.87 -3.68 -9.85
C ARG A 66 -3.82 -4.61 -9.24
N GLU A 67 -4.11 -5.90 -9.15
CA GLU A 67 -3.24 -6.93 -8.58
C GLU A 67 -2.05 -7.31 -9.48
N GLU A 68 -2.10 -6.95 -10.76
CA GLU A 68 -1.03 -7.18 -11.73
C GLU A 68 -0.07 -5.99 -11.83
N ILE A 69 -0.41 -4.85 -11.23
CA ILE A 69 0.43 -3.66 -11.15
C ILE A 69 1.22 -3.70 -9.84
N ALA A 70 2.54 -3.48 -9.94
CA ALA A 70 3.39 -3.40 -8.76
C ALA A 70 2.96 -2.22 -7.88
N ASP A 71 2.87 -2.44 -6.57
CA ASP A 71 2.49 -1.39 -5.64
C ASP A 71 3.51 -0.24 -5.66
N PRO A 72 3.05 1.02 -5.68
CA PRO A 72 3.93 2.17 -5.54
C PRO A 72 4.74 2.10 -4.25
N ILE A 73 6.04 2.41 -4.34
CA ILE A 73 6.87 2.51 -3.14
C ILE A 73 6.63 3.87 -2.50
N VAL A 74 5.78 3.88 -1.46
CA VAL A 74 5.60 5.07 -0.62
C VAL A 74 6.58 4.99 0.56
N ALA A 75 7.32 6.06 0.80
CA ALA A 75 8.25 6.11 1.93
C ALA A 75 7.51 6.00 3.27
N GLU A 76 7.76 4.91 4.01
CA GLU A 76 7.12 4.67 5.30
C GLU A 76 8.03 4.99 6.49
N VAL A 77 7.51 5.69 7.50
CA VAL A 77 8.30 6.02 8.71
C VAL A 77 7.57 5.57 9.97
N GLY A 78 8.11 4.54 10.60
CA GLY A 78 7.58 3.89 11.80
C GLY A 78 8.39 4.18 13.06
N VAL A 79 7.71 4.22 14.20
CA VAL A 79 8.35 4.24 15.53
C VAL A 79 7.85 3.04 16.30
N ASN A 80 8.75 2.10 16.58
CA ASN A 80 8.40 0.78 17.09
C ASN A 80 9.16 0.50 18.40
N ALA A 81 8.65 -0.40 19.24
CA ALA A 81 9.37 -0.81 20.45
C ALA A 81 10.73 -1.48 20.14
N SER A 82 10.80 -2.13 18.97
CA SER A 82 12.00 -2.75 18.40
C SER A 82 11.89 -2.73 16.89
N CYS A 83 13.01 -2.56 16.20
CA CYS A 83 13.08 -2.71 14.75
C CYS A 83 13.66 -4.08 14.39
N MET A 84 13.08 -4.74 13.38
CA MET A 84 13.63 -5.98 12.86
C MET A 84 14.89 -5.67 12.07
N ALA A 85 16.06 -5.91 12.68
CA ALA A 85 17.35 -5.70 12.04
C ALA A 85 17.44 -6.48 10.71
N ALA A 86 18.18 -5.92 9.75
CA ALA A 86 18.49 -6.64 8.53
C ALA A 86 19.33 -7.87 8.89
N GLU A 87 18.95 -9.05 8.39
CA GLU A 87 19.89 -10.16 8.37
C GLU A 87 21.03 -9.80 7.40
N PRO A 88 22.30 -9.75 7.86
CA PRO A 88 23.42 -9.43 7.00
C PRO A 88 23.44 -10.38 5.80
N CYS A 89 23.43 -9.82 4.59
CA CYS A 89 23.50 -10.63 3.39
C CYS A 89 24.73 -10.20 2.57
N ALA A 90 25.55 -11.20 2.25
CA ALA A 90 26.75 -11.04 1.45
C ALA A 90 26.38 -10.65 0.01
N SER A 91 26.32 -9.35 -0.27
CA SER A 91 25.99 -8.83 -1.60
C SER A 91 26.76 -7.54 -1.91
N THR A 92 26.90 -7.27 -3.20
CA THR A 92 27.55 -6.07 -3.71
C THR A 92 26.70 -4.85 -3.38
N LEU A 93 27.30 -3.84 -2.76
CA LEU A 93 26.62 -2.56 -2.52
C LEU A 93 26.22 -1.89 -3.84
N PRO A 94 24.99 -1.33 -3.94
CA PRO A 94 24.62 -0.47 -5.06
C PRO A 94 25.48 0.79 -5.04
N ALA A 95 25.90 1.26 -6.22
CA ALA A 95 26.62 2.52 -6.37
C ALA A 95 25.65 3.65 -6.71
N GLY A 96 25.96 4.87 -6.28
CA GLY A 96 25.15 6.06 -6.52
C GLY A 96 24.24 6.44 -5.35
N GLU A 97 23.28 7.31 -5.63
CA GLU A 97 22.31 7.82 -4.66
C GLU A 97 21.11 6.88 -4.54
N LEU A 98 20.69 6.64 -3.30
CA LEU A 98 19.52 5.86 -2.93
C LEU A 98 18.64 6.73 -2.04
N VAL A 99 17.32 6.58 -2.16
CA VAL A 99 16.31 7.39 -1.48
C VAL A 99 15.48 6.54 -0.52
N LEU A 100 14.88 7.19 0.47
CA LEU A 100 14.09 6.54 1.51
C LEU A 100 12.95 5.70 0.93
N ALA A 101 12.89 4.43 1.33
CA ALA A 101 11.73 3.57 1.13
C ALA A 101 11.05 3.23 2.46
N SER A 102 11.82 2.95 3.51
CA SER A 102 11.25 2.82 4.85
C SER A 102 12.26 3.14 5.94
N LEU A 103 11.80 3.73 7.04
CA LEU A 103 12.59 3.97 8.24
C LEU A 103 11.83 3.48 9.47
N CYS A 104 12.35 2.44 10.11
CA CYS A 104 11.92 2.04 11.45
C CYS A 104 12.85 2.67 12.48
N LEU A 105 12.29 3.37 13.45
CA LEU A 105 13.01 3.94 14.58
C LEU A 105 12.58 3.27 15.89
N GLU A 106 13.53 2.98 16.77
CA GLU A 106 13.20 2.42 18.08
C GLU A 106 12.74 3.50 19.06
N SER A 107 11.54 3.32 19.64
CA SER A 107 10.89 4.30 20.52
C SER A 107 11.68 4.64 21.78
N ALA A 108 12.56 3.71 22.23
CA ALA A 108 13.41 3.88 23.40
C ALA A 108 14.39 5.07 23.27
N ARG A 109 14.67 5.56 22.05
CA ARG A 109 15.59 6.67 21.77
C ARG A 109 14.92 7.95 21.31
N LEU A 110 13.68 7.89 20.83
CA LEU A 110 12.95 9.08 20.38
C LEU A 110 12.28 9.85 21.52
N PHE A 111 11.96 9.16 22.62
CA PHE A 111 11.29 9.76 23.77
C PHE A 111 11.97 9.55 25.14
N PRO A 112 13.31 9.39 25.26
CA PRO A 112 13.91 9.14 26.57
C PRO A 112 13.68 10.31 27.53
N GLU A 113 13.64 11.55 27.03
CA GLU A 113 13.34 12.74 27.83
C GLU A 113 11.87 12.79 28.24
N VAL A 114 10.94 12.40 27.36
CA VAL A 114 9.49 12.40 27.64
C VAL A 114 9.13 11.26 28.62
N LEU A 115 9.57 10.03 28.33
CA LEU A 115 9.34 8.86 29.18
C LEU A 115 10.11 8.95 30.50
N GLY A 116 11.28 9.59 30.51
CA GLY A 116 12.04 9.88 31.71
C GLY A 116 11.35 10.89 32.64
N ARG A 117 10.38 11.67 32.14
CA ARG A 117 9.54 12.56 32.95
C ARG A 117 8.23 11.92 33.35
N CYS A 118 7.65 11.13 32.46
CA CYS A 118 6.41 10.41 32.72
C CYS A 118 6.38 9.11 31.93
N SER A 119 6.70 8.01 32.61
CA SER A 119 6.65 6.67 31.99
C SER A 119 5.23 6.23 31.61
N ALA A 120 4.21 6.91 32.11
CA ALA A 120 2.80 6.69 31.79
C ALA A 120 2.25 7.65 30.73
N ALA A 121 3.11 8.48 30.10
CA ALA A 121 2.70 9.32 28.98
C ALA A 121 2.30 8.46 27.77
N THR A 122 1.29 8.88 27.03
CA THR A 122 0.77 8.16 25.87
C THR A 122 0.67 9.09 24.67
N GLU A 123 1.22 8.67 23.54
CA GLU A 123 1.03 9.34 22.25
C GLU A 123 -0.41 9.17 21.78
N SER A 124 -1.03 10.26 21.33
CA SER A 124 -2.42 10.28 20.83
C SER A 124 -2.48 10.42 19.32
N SER A 125 -1.54 11.13 18.72
CA SER A 125 -1.35 11.24 17.26
C SER A 125 0.05 11.73 16.95
N ARG A 126 0.53 11.44 15.74
CA ARG A 126 1.84 11.86 15.27
C ARG A 126 1.81 12.17 13.77
N MET A 127 2.54 13.21 13.40
CA MET A 127 2.96 13.47 12.03
C MET A 127 4.47 13.37 11.97
N ILE A 128 4.97 12.64 10.97
CA ILE A 128 6.40 12.55 10.67
C ILE A 128 6.56 12.88 9.19
N ASP A 129 7.48 13.77 8.90
CA ASP A 129 8.01 14.01 7.56
C ASP A 129 9.51 13.75 7.61
N VAL A 130 9.99 12.72 6.91
CA VAL A 130 11.41 12.37 6.89
C VAL A 130 11.84 12.11 5.46
N HIS A 131 12.96 12.72 5.11
CA HIS A 131 13.72 12.43 3.91
C HIS A 131 15.04 11.77 4.32
N ALA A 132 15.38 10.67 3.68
CA ALA A 132 16.68 10.04 3.82
C ALA A 132 17.29 9.78 2.45
N THR A 133 18.57 10.08 2.30
CA THR A 133 19.38 9.64 1.17
C THR A 133 20.63 8.92 1.67
N VAL A 134 21.04 7.90 0.92
CA VAL A 134 22.30 7.20 1.13
C VAL A 134 23.02 7.17 -0.20
N THR A 135 24.25 7.69 -0.23
CA THR A 135 25.10 7.69 -1.41
C THR A 135 26.30 6.81 -1.18
N VAL A 136 26.52 5.84 -2.07
CA VAL A 136 27.69 4.97 -2.05
C VAL A 136 28.58 5.30 -3.25
N ASP A 137 29.80 5.78 -2.99
CA ASP A 137 30.81 6.09 -4.02
C ASP A 137 32.13 5.39 -3.68
N GLY A 138 32.40 4.30 -4.39
CA GLY A 138 33.56 3.45 -4.14
C GLY A 138 33.55 2.89 -2.72
N SER A 139 34.48 3.38 -1.88
CA SER A 139 34.61 3.01 -0.47
C SER A 139 34.11 4.09 0.49
N THR A 140 33.28 5.02 0.00
CA THR A 140 32.69 6.11 0.80
C THR A 140 31.19 5.91 0.87
N ILE A 141 30.62 6.08 2.06
CA ILE A 141 29.18 6.09 2.29
C ILE A 141 28.78 7.42 2.93
N GLU A 142 27.87 8.12 2.26
CA GLU A 142 27.23 9.33 2.78
C GLU A 142 25.78 9.02 3.15
N ARG A 143 25.37 9.41 4.35
CA ARG A 143 24.02 9.23 4.88
C ARG A 143 23.49 10.60 5.27
N ARG A 144 22.40 11.02 4.65
CA ARG A 144 21.69 12.26 4.96
C ARG A 144 20.28 11.89 5.41
N ILE A 145 19.92 12.23 6.63
CA ILE A 145 18.57 12.02 7.17
C ILE A 145 18.09 13.34 7.73
N THR A 146 17.02 13.87 7.18
CA THR A 146 16.40 15.11 7.63
C THR A 146 14.92 14.86 7.85
N GLY A 147 14.35 15.42 8.91
CA GLY A 147 12.92 15.32 9.09
C GLY A 147 12.41 16.10 10.27
N ASP A 148 11.09 16.23 10.31
CA ASP A 148 10.33 16.91 11.34
C ASP A 148 9.29 15.94 11.91
N VAL A 149 9.09 16.02 13.22
CA VAL A 149 8.09 15.22 13.93
C VAL A 149 7.28 16.13 14.83
N SER A 150 5.95 15.97 14.75
CA SER A 150 5.01 16.60 15.67
C SER A 150 4.15 15.51 16.30
N ALA A 151 4.10 15.46 17.62
CA ALA A 151 3.31 14.47 18.36
C ALA A 151 2.41 15.15 19.38
N LEU A 152 1.15 14.71 19.46
CA LEU A 152 0.25 15.04 20.56
C LEU A 152 0.41 13.98 21.64
N VAL A 153 0.91 14.39 22.81
CA VAL A 153 1.18 13.50 23.94
C VAL A 153 0.28 13.85 25.11
N SER A 154 -0.35 12.80 25.66
CA SER A 154 -1.17 12.87 26.86
C SER A 154 -0.35 12.46 28.07
N PHE A 155 -0.32 13.33 29.08
CA PHE A 155 0.35 13.09 30.35
C PHE A 155 -0.69 12.92 31.46
N PRO A 156 -0.72 11.78 32.17
CA PRO A 156 -1.66 11.55 33.25
C PRO A 156 -1.26 12.26 34.56
N ASN A 157 -2.25 12.56 35.38
CA ASN A 157 -2.12 13.29 36.64
C ASN A 157 -1.02 12.77 37.57
N ALA A 158 -0.76 11.45 37.56
CA ALA A 158 0.25 10.82 38.39
C ALA A 158 1.67 11.39 38.16
N CYS A 159 1.94 11.95 36.99
CA CYS A 159 3.27 12.46 36.62
C CYS A 159 3.49 13.93 37.01
N HIS A 160 2.45 14.75 37.05
CA HIS A 160 2.60 16.21 37.15
C HIS A 160 1.61 16.88 38.11
N GLY A 161 0.64 16.14 38.69
CA GLY A 161 -0.33 16.69 39.64
C GLY A 161 -1.20 17.80 39.04
N CYS A 162 -1.62 17.67 37.77
CA CYS A 162 -2.33 18.70 37.00
C CYS A 162 -1.60 20.04 36.84
N ARG A 163 -0.28 20.08 37.02
CA ARG A 163 0.55 21.28 36.78
C ARG A 163 1.09 21.32 35.36
N CYS A 164 0.21 21.51 34.36
CA CYS A 164 0.57 21.42 32.94
C CYS A 164 1.63 22.45 32.48
N GLN A 165 1.59 23.66 33.04
CA GLN A 165 2.60 24.70 32.73
C GLN A 165 3.99 24.37 33.30
N ASP A 166 4.04 23.75 34.47
CA ASP A 166 5.31 23.29 35.05
C ASP A 166 5.87 22.11 34.27
N LEU A 167 4.99 21.22 33.77
CA LEU A 167 5.37 20.14 32.86
C LEU A 167 5.97 20.70 31.57
N GLU A 168 5.31 21.66 30.92
CA GLU A 168 5.83 22.33 29.73
C GLU A 168 7.22 22.90 29.96
N THR A 169 7.39 23.68 31.04
CA THR A 169 8.68 24.27 31.41
C THR A 169 9.76 23.20 31.59
N GLN A 170 9.40 22.06 32.19
CA GLN A 170 10.33 20.95 32.36
C GLN A 170 10.71 20.29 31.04
N LEU A 171 9.76 20.10 30.12
CA LEU A 171 10.01 19.54 28.79
C LEU A 171 10.92 20.47 27.97
N VAL A 172 10.63 21.78 27.97
CA VAL A 172 11.47 22.79 27.32
C VAL A 172 12.86 22.84 27.93
N SER A 173 12.99 22.76 29.25
CA SER A 173 14.30 22.70 29.91
C SER A 173 15.10 21.43 29.59
N ALA A 174 14.42 20.37 29.14
CA ALA A 174 15.03 19.13 28.68
C ALA A 174 15.38 19.17 27.18
N GLY A 175 15.15 20.29 26.48
CA GLY A 175 15.44 20.45 25.07
C GLY A 175 14.33 20.03 24.12
N ILE A 176 13.15 19.66 24.63
CA ILE A 176 11.98 19.33 23.82
C ILE A 176 11.22 20.61 23.49
N ASN A 177 10.93 20.88 22.22
CA ASN A 177 10.00 21.94 21.86
C ASN A 177 8.58 21.49 22.23
N ALA A 178 8.07 21.93 23.37
CA ALA A 178 6.80 21.49 23.93
C ALA A 178 5.85 22.67 24.13
N SER A 179 4.58 22.46 23.79
CA SER A 179 3.48 23.39 24.03
C SER A 179 2.31 22.62 24.65
N CYS A 180 2.04 22.87 25.94
CA CYS A 180 1.04 22.17 26.72
C CYS A 180 -0.20 23.03 26.92
N ASN A 181 -1.38 22.41 26.85
CA ASN A 181 -2.61 23.08 27.26
C ASN A 181 -2.52 23.39 28.77
N PRO A 182 -2.72 24.66 29.21
CA PRO A 182 -2.65 25.02 30.62
C PRO A 182 -3.79 24.39 31.45
N VAL A 183 -4.88 23.94 30.81
CA VAL A 183 -6.02 23.30 31.47
C VAL A 183 -5.77 21.79 31.58
N CYS A 184 -5.76 21.28 32.82
CA CYS A 184 -5.80 19.86 33.08
C CYS A 184 -7.22 19.32 32.86
N ALA A 185 -7.47 18.64 31.74
CA ALA A 185 -8.79 18.12 31.40
C ALA A 185 -8.89 16.65 31.82
N GLY A 186 -9.82 16.33 32.73
CA GLY A 186 -10.02 14.96 33.21
C GLY A 186 -8.82 14.38 33.98
N GLY A 187 -7.90 15.21 34.46
CA GLY A 187 -6.65 14.75 35.08
C GLY A 187 -5.49 14.58 34.09
N THR A 188 -5.65 14.95 32.83
CA THR A 188 -4.63 14.80 31.80
C THR A 188 -4.16 16.15 31.29
N CYS A 189 -2.85 16.33 31.15
CA CYS A 189 -2.25 17.43 30.40
C CYS A 189 -2.00 16.96 28.96
N PHE A 190 -2.42 17.76 27.99
CA PHE A 190 -2.19 17.50 26.57
C PHE A 190 -1.10 18.44 26.06
N CYS A 191 -0.04 17.90 25.49
CA CYS A 191 1.07 18.69 24.95
C CYS A 191 1.36 18.31 23.51
N ASN A 192 1.52 19.31 22.65
CA ASN A 192 2.14 19.16 21.35
C ASN A 192 3.66 19.22 21.55
N LEU A 193 4.35 18.20 21.07
CA LEU A 193 5.80 18.10 21.08
C LEU A 193 6.28 18.14 19.64
N ASP A 194 7.21 19.05 19.34
CA ASP A 194 7.84 19.16 18.04
C ASP A 194 9.32 18.79 18.17
N GLY A 195 9.83 18.08 17.18
CA GLY A 195 11.23 17.70 17.07
C GLY A 195 11.67 17.74 15.62
N SER A 196 12.96 17.89 15.41
CA SER A 196 13.57 17.76 14.09
C SER A 196 14.83 16.92 14.19
N ILE A 197 15.10 16.16 13.13
CA ILE A 197 16.30 15.36 12.96
C ILE A 197 17.06 15.90 11.75
N SER A 198 18.37 16.07 11.92
CA SER A 198 19.27 16.45 10.84
C SER A 198 20.59 15.73 11.06
N ILE A 199 20.81 14.70 10.25
CA ILE A 199 22.00 13.86 10.24
C ILE A 199 22.62 14.01 8.87
N GLU A 200 23.89 14.42 8.84
CA GLU A 200 24.72 14.42 7.64
C GLU A 200 26.05 13.77 8.03
N GLN A 201 26.26 12.53 7.59
CA GLN A 201 27.47 11.77 7.91
C GLN A 201 28.08 11.20 6.64
N SER A 202 29.37 11.46 6.46
CA SER A 202 30.18 10.85 5.41
C SER A 202 31.33 10.11 6.06
N ASP A 203 31.52 8.84 5.69
CA ASP A 203 32.56 7.98 6.24
C ASP A 203 33.16 7.08 5.15
N THR A 204 34.39 6.64 5.33
CA THR A 204 34.98 5.60 4.50
C THR A 204 34.72 4.24 5.14
N PHE A 205 34.57 3.20 4.32
CA PHE A 205 34.30 1.86 4.80
C PHE A 205 35.19 0.81 4.16
N THR A 206 35.39 -0.29 4.88
CA THR A 206 35.84 -1.55 4.31
C THR A 206 34.70 -2.57 4.34
N ASP A 207 34.57 -3.29 3.24
CA ASP A 207 33.60 -4.37 3.08
C ASP A 207 34.35 -5.66 2.71
N ASP A 208 34.15 -6.71 3.50
CA ASP A 208 34.70 -8.05 3.26
C ASP A 208 33.68 -8.99 2.60
N GLY A 209 32.51 -8.47 2.23
CA GLY A 209 31.40 -9.21 1.65
C GLY A 209 30.63 -10.03 2.68
N SER A 210 30.79 -9.79 3.98
CA SER A 210 30.01 -10.49 5.03
C SER A 210 28.59 -9.95 5.21
N GLY A 211 28.26 -8.81 4.61
CA GLY A 211 27.05 -8.05 4.96
C GLY A 211 27.26 -7.10 6.14
N THR A 212 28.51 -6.83 6.55
CA THR A 212 28.83 -5.84 7.58
C THR A 212 29.91 -4.87 7.08
N LEU A 213 29.59 -3.58 7.07
CA LEU A 213 30.54 -2.51 6.77
C LEU A 213 31.29 -2.11 8.03
N MET A 214 32.61 -2.00 7.94
CA MET A 214 33.42 -1.38 8.99
C MET A 214 33.77 0.04 8.58
N LEU A 215 33.26 1.03 9.30
CA LEU A 215 33.53 2.44 9.04
C LEU A 215 34.84 2.88 9.70
N GLU A 216 35.51 3.90 9.15
CA GLU A 216 36.76 4.44 9.71
C GLU A 216 36.54 5.09 11.09
N SER A 217 35.33 5.58 11.36
CA SER A 217 34.89 6.01 12.70
C SER A 217 34.87 4.89 13.76
N GLY A 218 35.01 3.63 13.36
CA GLY A 218 34.96 2.46 14.24
C GLY A 218 33.54 1.91 14.47
N GLN A 219 32.54 2.51 13.83
CA GLN A 219 31.17 1.98 13.79
C GLN A 219 31.09 0.81 12.79
N THR A 220 30.25 -0.18 13.11
CA THR A 220 29.88 -1.24 12.17
C THR A 220 28.43 -1.07 11.73
N LEU A 221 28.16 -1.22 10.44
CA LEU A 221 26.81 -1.22 9.89
C LEU A 221 26.51 -2.59 9.30
N ASP A 222 25.47 -3.23 9.79
CA ASP A 222 24.96 -4.45 9.16
C ASP A 222 24.07 -4.06 7.99
N TYR A 223 24.29 -4.66 6.84
CA TYR A 223 23.58 -4.35 5.61
C TYR A 223 23.13 -5.59 4.87
N CYS A 224 22.09 -5.40 4.06
CA CYS A 224 21.72 -6.34 3.02
C CYS A 224 21.34 -5.58 1.76
N ALA A 225 22.10 -5.80 0.68
CA ALA A 225 21.81 -5.24 -0.63
C ALA A 225 21.15 -6.30 -1.53
N SER A 226 20.18 -5.87 -2.34
CA SER A 226 19.57 -6.67 -3.41
C SER A 226 19.20 -5.75 -4.57
N GLU A 227 18.71 -6.32 -5.69
CA GLU A 227 18.19 -5.51 -6.80
C GLU A 227 17.05 -4.57 -6.35
N GLY A 228 16.35 -4.93 -5.27
CA GLY A 228 15.31 -4.11 -4.65
C GLY A 228 15.78 -3.09 -3.61
N GLY A 229 17.08 -2.78 -3.51
CA GLY A 229 17.61 -1.71 -2.65
C GLY A 229 18.59 -2.17 -1.56
N LEU A 230 18.88 -1.27 -0.63
CA LEU A 230 19.84 -1.43 0.45
C LEU A 230 19.13 -1.25 1.80
N THR A 231 19.25 -2.25 2.67
CA THR A 231 18.82 -2.13 4.07
C THR A 231 20.03 -2.00 4.97
N ILE A 232 20.00 -1.05 5.90
CA ILE A 232 21.07 -0.73 6.86
C ILE A 232 20.51 -0.80 8.27
N SER A 233 21.26 -1.43 9.17
CA SER A 233 20.99 -1.48 10.60
C SER A 233 22.28 -1.32 11.41
N GLY A 234 22.16 -1.12 12.72
CA GLY A 234 23.31 -0.83 13.59
C GLY A 234 23.82 0.62 13.47
N ASP A 235 23.03 1.50 12.83
CA ASP A 235 23.40 2.90 12.77
C ASP A 235 23.17 3.61 14.11
N ALA A 236 24.25 3.99 14.80
CA ALA A 236 24.21 4.74 16.04
C ALA A 236 23.56 6.14 15.89
N ALA A 237 23.48 6.68 14.66
CA ALA A 237 22.88 7.98 14.41
C ALA A 237 21.36 8.00 14.60
N PHE A 238 20.66 6.91 14.28
CA PHE A 238 19.19 6.84 14.37
C PHE A 238 18.67 5.61 15.12
N ASN A 239 19.51 4.63 15.44
CA ASN A 239 19.19 3.40 16.18
C ASN A 239 17.87 2.75 15.70
N GLY A 240 17.93 2.24 14.48
CA GLY A 240 16.78 1.69 13.79
C GLY A 240 17.22 0.94 12.54
N VAL A 241 16.28 0.78 11.62
CA VAL A 241 16.49 0.08 10.36
C VAL A 241 16.04 1.00 9.23
N LEU A 242 16.97 1.31 8.35
CA LEU A 242 16.76 2.17 7.18
C LEU A 242 16.77 1.28 5.94
N ARG A 243 15.72 1.36 5.13
CA ARG A 243 15.69 0.82 3.78
C ARG A 243 15.66 1.96 2.78
N VAL A 244 16.59 1.91 1.84
CA VAL A 244 16.68 2.83 0.71
C VAL A 244 16.66 2.07 -0.60
N VAL A 245 16.15 2.71 -1.64
CA VAL A 245 16.01 2.15 -2.99
C VAL A 245 16.59 3.13 -4.02
N PRO A 246 16.94 2.66 -5.23
CA PRO A 246 17.22 3.57 -6.34
C PRO A 246 16.06 4.57 -6.58
N PRO A 247 16.32 5.83 -6.94
CA PRO A 247 15.26 6.83 -7.14
C PRO A 247 14.19 6.45 -8.16
N ASP A 248 14.59 5.73 -9.21
CA ASP A 248 13.70 5.20 -10.25
C ASP A 248 12.77 4.10 -9.75
N ALA A 249 13.10 3.44 -8.62
CA ALA A 249 12.21 2.46 -8.00
C ALA A 249 11.01 3.11 -7.29
N LEU A 250 11.03 4.43 -7.05
CA LEU A 250 9.87 5.17 -6.55
C LEU A 250 8.87 5.51 -7.67
N LEU A 251 9.28 5.39 -8.93
CA LEU A 251 8.43 5.65 -10.07
C LEU A 251 7.75 4.36 -10.51
N THR A 252 6.43 4.32 -10.41
CA THR A 252 5.59 3.22 -10.90
C THR A 252 4.57 3.77 -11.89
N PRO A 253 3.90 2.91 -12.68
CA PRO A 253 2.73 3.38 -13.43
C PRO A 253 1.72 4.06 -12.50
N GLU A 254 1.07 5.10 -12.99
CA GLU A 254 0.03 5.82 -12.24
C GLU A 254 -1.15 4.89 -11.93
N ILE A 255 -1.66 4.97 -10.70
CA ILE A 255 -2.87 4.27 -10.26
C ILE A 255 -3.81 5.22 -9.53
N CYS A 256 -5.07 4.83 -9.33
CA CYS A 256 -6.00 5.62 -8.52
C CYS A 256 -5.73 5.46 -7.01
N ASP A 257 -4.81 6.25 -6.46
CA ASP A 257 -4.45 6.22 -5.04
C ASP A 257 -4.31 7.61 -4.39
N GLY A 258 -4.48 8.69 -5.16
CA GLY A 258 -4.35 10.07 -4.71
C GLY A 258 -2.91 10.52 -4.51
N LEU A 259 -1.94 9.82 -5.09
CA LEU A 259 -0.52 10.18 -5.18
C LEU A 259 -0.15 10.41 -6.65
N ASP A 260 1.07 10.90 -6.87
CA ASP A 260 1.70 11.01 -8.20
C ASP A 260 2.78 9.92 -8.21
N ASN A 261 2.44 8.76 -8.76
CA ASN A 261 3.27 7.57 -8.72
C ASN A 261 4.30 7.55 -9.86
N ASP A 262 3.99 8.18 -11.00
CA ASP A 262 4.89 8.25 -12.16
C ASP A 262 5.83 9.47 -12.13
N GLY A 263 5.61 10.39 -11.19
CA GLY A 263 6.43 11.58 -10.95
C GLY A 263 6.26 12.67 -12.00
N ASN A 264 5.16 12.69 -12.74
CA ASN A 264 4.93 13.65 -13.82
C ASN A 264 4.45 15.03 -13.31
N GLY A 265 4.07 15.14 -12.04
CA GLY A 265 3.60 16.37 -11.38
C GLY A 265 2.08 16.56 -11.39
N SER A 266 1.34 15.62 -11.95
CA SER A 266 -0.12 15.49 -11.90
C SER A 266 -0.47 14.28 -11.03
N VAL A 267 -1.66 14.29 -10.44
CA VAL A 267 -2.12 13.25 -9.51
C VAL A 267 -3.29 12.53 -10.15
N ASP A 268 -3.27 11.20 -10.11
CA ASP A 268 -4.31 10.31 -10.66
C ASP A 268 -4.59 10.62 -12.15
N ASP A 269 -3.56 10.81 -12.98
CA ASP A 269 -3.67 11.05 -14.43
C ASP A 269 -3.14 9.88 -15.27
N ASP A 270 -3.73 9.63 -16.44
CA ASP A 270 -3.31 8.53 -17.33
C ASP A 270 -3.15 7.16 -16.60
N MET A 271 -3.99 6.92 -15.58
CA MET A 271 -3.99 5.73 -14.71
C MET A 271 -3.96 4.43 -15.52
N LEU A 272 -3.09 3.51 -15.09
CA LEU A 272 -2.97 2.18 -15.67
C LEU A 272 -3.96 1.19 -15.05
N ASP A 273 -4.39 1.37 -13.81
CA ASP A 273 -5.26 0.42 -13.13
C ASP A 273 -6.71 0.43 -13.64
N CYS A 274 -7.31 -0.76 -13.65
CA CYS A 274 -8.72 -0.89 -13.98
C CYS A 274 -9.59 -0.41 -12.81
N PRO A 275 -10.65 0.37 -13.08
CA PRO A 275 -11.66 0.65 -12.08
C PRO A 275 -12.29 -0.64 -11.55
N VAL A 276 -12.36 -0.75 -10.23
CA VAL A 276 -12.98 -1.88 -9.54
C VAL A 276 -14.39 -1.47 -9.12
N CYS A 277 -15.38 -1.94 -9.88
CA CYS A 277 -16.80 -1.73 -9.59
C CYS A 277 -17.52 -3.07 -9.46
N ASN A 278 -18.67 -3.05 -8.79
CA ASN A 278 -19.51 -4.23 -8.69
C ASN A 278 -19.99 -4.66 -10.09
N ASP A 279 -19.76 -5.91 -10.46
CA ASP A 279 -20.15 -6.49 -11.73
C ASP A 279 -21.26 -7.54 -11.59
N VAL A 280 -21.84 -7.66 -10.38
CA VAL A 280 -22.91 -8.58 -10.06
C VAL A 280 -24.26 -8.07 -10.57
N GLY A 281 -25.17 -8.99 -10.92
CA GLY A 281 -26.52 -8.63 -11.34
C GLY A 281 -26.55 -7.76 -12.59
N VAL A 282 -27.41 -6.74 -12.59
CA VAL A 282 -27.49 -5.76 -13.70
C VAL A 282 -26.32 -4.79 -13.72
N CYS A 283 -25.51 -4.71 -12.65
CA CYS A 283 -24.35 -3.81 -12.59
C CYS A 283 -23.23 -4.22 -13.56
N GLY A 284 -23.14 -5.52 -13.89
CA GLY A 284 -22.21 -6.03 -14.91
C GLY A 284 -22.52 -5.56 -16.34
N ASP A 285 -23.69 -4.97 -16.59
CA ASP A 285 -24.03 -4.40 -17.91
C ASP A 285 -23.19 -3.15 -18.25
N GLY A 286 -22.62 -2.49 -17.24
CA GLY A 286 -21.69 -1.37 -17.40
C GLY A 286 -21.83 -0.31 -16.32
N PHE A 287 -20.74 0.40 -16.08
CA PHE A 287 -20.64 1.49 -15.11
C PHE A 287 -19.77 2.63 -15.65
N GLU A 288 -19.96 3.82 -15.08
CA GLU A 288 -19.01 4.92 -15.14
C GLU A 288 -18.24 4.94 -13.82
N ALA A 289 -16.91 5.06 -13.86
CA ALA A 289 -16.08 5.14 -12.67
C ALA A 289 -15.29 6.45 -12.65
N ILE A 290 -15.17 7.05 -11.48
CA ILE A 290 -14.40 8.26 -11.23
C ILE A 290 -13.37 7.94 -10.15
N CYS A 291 -12.10 8.24 -10.41
CA CYS A 291 -11.08 8.14 -9.37
C CYS A 291 -11.29 9.24 -8.32
N MET A 292 -11.38 8.85 -7.05
CA MET A 292 -11.53 9.74 -5.90
C MET A 292 -10.23 9.79 -5.07
N GLY A 293 -9.09 9.55 -5.72
CA GLY A 293 -7.77 9.43 -5.14
C GLY A 293 -7.71 8.33 -4.09
N ARG A 294 -7.27 8.67 -2.87
CA ARG A 294 -7.17 7.72 -1.73
C ARG A 294 -8.48 6.99 -1.37
N SER A 295 -9.63 7.49 -1.82
CA SER A 295 -10.91 6.82 -1.58
C SER A 295 -11.21 5.72 -2.62
N GLY A 296 -10.33 5.53 -3.61
CA GLY A 296 -10.50 4.59 -4.71
C GLY A 296 -11.48 5.10 -5.77
N TYR A 297 -12.00 4.16 -6.57
CA TYR A 297 -13.00 4.47 -7.58
C TYR A 297 -14.40 4.60 -6.98
N GLU A 298 -15.12 5.64 -7.39
CA GLU A 298 -16.56 5.77 -7.20
C GLU A 298 -17.28 5.36 -8.49
N CYS A 299 -18.23 4.43 -8.36
CA CYS A 299 -18.92 3.82 -9.49
C CYS A 299 -20.37 4.31 -9.59
N SER A 300 -20.81 4.59 -10.81
CA SER A 300 -22.20 4.86 -11.16
C SER A 300 -22.66 3.83 -12.20
N PHE A 301 -23.58 2.96 -11.83
CA PHE A 301 -24.09 1.92 -12.72
C PHE A 301 -24.98 2.52 -13.81
N THR A 302 -24.77 2.06 -15.04
CA THR A 302 -25.43 2.62 -16.23
C THR A 302 -26.62 1.80 -16.70
N SER A 303 -26.82 0.60 -16.13
CA SER A 303 -27.96 -0.24 -16.48
C SER A 303 -29.26 0.49 -16.15
N PRO A 304 -30.22 0.56 -17.08
CA PRO A 304 -31.53 1.17 -16.81
C PRO A 304 -32.39 0.35 -15.84
N ALA A 305 -31.97 -0.89 -15.55
CA ALA A 305 -32.59 -1.75 -14.55
C ALA A 305 -31.95 -1.58 -13.17
N TRP A 306 -30.84 -0.84 -13.04
CA TRP A 306 -30.20 -0.64 -11.75
C TRP A 306 -31.09 0.14 -10.78
N GLU A 307 -31.17 -0.34 -9.55
CA GLU A 307 -31.88 0.26 -8.43
C GLU A 307 -30.92 0.35 -7.22
N ALA A 308 -31.14 1.32 -6.32
CA ALA A 308 -30.31 1.43 -5.11
C ALA A 308 -30.72 0.43 -4.02
N GLU A 309 -31.95 -0.07 -4.10
CA GLU A 309 -32.54 -1.14 -3.29
C GLU A 309 -33.48 -1.90 -4.24
N GLU A 310 -33.56 -3.23 -4.14
CA GLU A 310 -34.42 -4.05 -4.99
C GLU A 310 -35.91 -3.71 -4.76
N THR A 311 -36.62 -3.28 -5.82
CA THR A 311 -38.06 -2.95 -5.72
C THR A 311 -38.95 -3.69 -6.71
N LEU A 312 -38.36 -4.45 -7.64
CA LEU A 312 -39.05 -5.15 -8.71
C LEU A 312 -38.95 -6.65 -8.52
N CYS A 313 -40.05 -7.36 -8.79
CA CYS A 313 -40.02 -8.81 -8.95
C CYS A 313 -39.92 -9.13 -10.44
N ASP A 314 -38.74 -8.98 -11.01
CA ASP A 314 -38.45 -9.17 -12.43
C ASP A 314 -37.39 -10.24 -12.72
N MET A 315 -37.02 -11.03 -11.70
CA MET A 315 -36.02 -12.09 -11.77
C MET A 315 -34.63 -11.57 -12.13
N ARG A 316 -34.33 -10.34 -11.72
CA ARG A 316 -33.02 -9.71 -11.85
C ARG A 316 -32.55 -9.26 -10.48
N ASP A 317 -31.25 -9.00 -10.44
CA ASP A 317 -30.56 -8.44 -9.29
C ASP A 317 -30.27 -6.99 -9.66
N ASN A 318 -31.22 -6.11 -9.34
CA ASN A 318 -31.22 -4.72 -9.75
C ASN A 318 -30.40 -3.84 -8.80
N ASP A 319 -30.25 -4.24 -7.53
CA ASP A 319 -29.38 -3.55 -6.57
C ASP A 319 -27.97 -4.15 -6.43
N CYS A 320 -27.72 -5.26 -7.11
CA CYS A 320 -26.43 -5.91 -7.31
C CYS A 320 -25.83 -6.47 -6.01
N ASP A 321 -26.66 -6.91 -5.07
CA ASP A 321 -26.21 -7.50 -3.81
C ASP A 321 -25.86 -9.00 -3.95
N GLY A 322 -26.12 -9.60 -5.11
CA GLY A 322 -25.88 -11.01 -5.44
C GLY A 322 -27.04 -11.94 -5.15
N MET A 323 -28.17 -11.41 -4.67
CA MET A 323 -29.45 -12.08 -4.57
C MET A 323 -30.37 -11.62 -5.70
N THR A 324 -31.58 -12.13 -5.77
CA THR A 324 -32.49 -11.82 -6.88
C THR A 324 -33.88 -11.75 -6.31
N ASP A 325 -34.55 -10.61 -6.52
CA ASP A 325 -35.86 -10.28 -5.96
C ASP A 325 -35.94 -10.53 -4.42
N GLU A 326 -34.87 -10.30 -3.67
CA GLU A 326 -34.79 -10.51 -2.22
C GLU A 326 -35.60 -9.48 -1.42
N GLU A 327 -36.01 -9.85 -0.22
CA GLU A 327 -36.87 -9.02 0.65
C GLU A 327 -38.23 -8.58 0.03
N LEU A 328 -38.55 -9.05 -1.18
CA LEU A 328 -39.82 -8.84 -1.87
C LEU A 328 -40.77 -10.04 -1.74
N ASP A 329 -42.07 -9.79 -1.53
CA ASP A 329 -43.11 -10.84 -1.61
C ASP A 329 -43.58 -11.01 -3.06
N CYS A 330 -42.78 -11.70 -3.87
CA CYS A 330 -42.98 -11.85 -5.32
C CYS A 330 -44.10 -12.83 -5.72
N ARG A 331 -45.18 -12.93 -4.92
CA ARG A 331 -46.16 -14.01 -4.99
C ARG A 331 -47.08 -14.10 -6.22
N GLU A 332 -46.92 -13.30 -7.28
CA GLU A 332 -47.92 -13.26 -8.36
C GLU A 332 -47.43 -13.26 -9.83
N ARG A 333 -46.17 -13.58 -10.16
CA ARG A 333 -45.72 -13.54 -11.58
C ARG A 333 -45.31 -14.85 -12.24
N CYS A 334 -45.53 -16.01 -11.61
CA CYS A 334 -45.48 -17.31 -12.29
C CYS A 334 -46.85 -17.70 -12.88
N ASN A 335 -47.35 -16.97 -13.87
CA ASN A 335 -48.50 -17.42 -14.66
C ASN A 335 -48.11 -17.51 -16.14
N GLY A 336 -47.81 -18.73 -16.57
CA GLY A 336 -47.95 -19.13 -17.97
C GLY A 336 -49.42 -19.17 -18.40
#